data_AF-A0A381Y6R8-F1
#
_entry.id   AF-A0A381Y6R8-F1
#
_cell.length_a   1.000
_cell.length_b   1.000
_cell.length_c   1.000
_cell.angle_alpha   90.00
_cell.angle_beta   90.00
_cell.angle_gamma   90.00
#
_symmetry.space_group_name_H-M   'P 1'
#
loop_
_entity.id
_entity.type
_entity.pdbx_description
1 polymer ?
#
loop_
_entity_poly.entity_id
_entity_poly.type
_entity_poly.pdbx_seq_one_letter_code
_entity_poly.pdbx_strand_id
1 'polypeptide(L)'
;MINEKPILCHVNLATGYRGGERQTQLLMERLSSLGWQQMLIARKAGILAHKSRSIDSLKIYETSLNPLQYFRLFSQADIIHLHESRAFLALWLSQISNDTPFVLTRRVQRYPSFGWLNRNIYSKANAIVTISDVVGQGIHKLFDLNYTVIPDAKTSFEF
;
A
#
# COMPACT_ATOMS: atom_id res chain seq x y z
N MET A 1 -20.46 -2.13 23.06
CA MET A 1 -20.26 -2.06 21.60
C MET A 1 -18.83 -2.51 21.33
N ILE A 2 -18.65 -3.61 20.61
CA ILE A 2 -17.33 -3.96 20.08
C ILE A 2 -17.08 -2.90 19.00
N ASN A 3 -16.15 -1.97 19.23
CA ASN A 3 -15.72 -1.08 18.14
C ASN A 3 -15.04 -1.97 17.11
N GLU A 4 -15.75 -2.27 16.03
CA GLU A 4 -15.16 -2.93 14.87
C GLU A 4 -13.98 -2.07 14.39
N LYS A 5 -12.86 -2.72 14.09
CA LYS A 5 -11.68 -2.02 13.61
C LYS A 5 -11.96 -1.48 12.21
N PRO A 6 -11.36 -0.33 11.84
CA PRO A 6 -11.44 0.19 10.48
C PRO A 6 -10.94 -0.83 9.45
N ILE A 7 -11.54 -0.85 8.27
CA ILE A 7 -11.15 -1.69 7.15
C ILE A 7 -9.92 -1.07 6.47
N LEU A 8 -8.80 -1.80 6.47
CA LEU A 8 -7.55 -1.40 5.82
C LEU A 8 -7.41 -2.01 4.42
N CYS A 9 -7.29 -1.17 3.39
CA CYS A 9 -7.08 -1.59 2.01
C CYS A 9 -5.60 -1.48 1.60
N HIS A 10 -4.95 -2.63 1.39
CA HIS A 10 -3.62 -2.72 0.82
C HIS A 10 -3.67 -2.70 -0.70
N VAL A 11 -2.79 -1.94 -1.33
CA VAL A 11 -2.67 -1.89 -2.80
C VAL A 11 -1.26 -2.25 -3.22
N ASN A 12 -1.13 -3.38 -3.90
CA ASN A 12 0.12 -3.86 -4.47
C ASN A 12 -0.16 -4.62 -5.78
N LEU A 13 0.16 -3.98 -6.91
CA LEU A 13 -0.11 -4.42 -8.27
C LEU A 13 1.11 -5.07 -8.94
N ALA A 14 2.08 -5.54 -8.15
CA ALA A 14 3.17 -6.36 -8.66
C ALA A 14 2.70 -7.75 -9.07
N THR A 15 3.27 -8.26 -10.17
CA THR A 15 3.08 -9.66 -10.58
C THR A 15 4.08 -10.61 -9.92
N GLY A 16 5.29 -10.12 -9.66
CA GLY A 16 6.37 -10.89 -9.04
C GLY A 16 6.18 -11.09 -7.53
N TYR A 17 7.14 -11.77 -6.91
CA TYR A 17 7.19 -11.96 -5.47
C TYR A 17 8.63 -11.86 -4.98
N ARG A 18 8.99 -10.66 -4.54
CA ARG A 18 10.31 -10.32 -4.00
C ARG A 18 10.12 -9.73 -2.60
N GLY A 19 11.09 -8.95 -2.13
CA GLY A 19 11.02 -8.30 -0.82
C GLY A 19 9.75 -7.48 -0.63
N GLY A 20 9.38 -6.62 -1.59
CA GLY A 20 8.24 -5.72 -1.43
C GLY A 20 6.90 -6.45 -1.23
N GLU A 21 6.63 -7.46 -2.05
CA GLU A 21 5.41 -8.27 -1.95
C GLU A 21 5.43 -9.16 -0.71
N ARG A 22 6.58 -9.74 -0.36
CA ARG A 22 6.76 -10.50 0.90
C ARG A 22 6.44 -9.64 2.12
N GLN A 23 6.87 -8.38 2.12
CA GLN A 23 6.58 -7.44 3.23
C GLN A 23 5.11 -7.03 3.28
N THR A 24 4.44 -6.86 2.14
CA THR A 24 2.98 -6.68 2.11
C THR A 24 2.28 -7.89 2.73
N GLN A 25 2.68 -9.12 2.38
CA GLN A 25 2.11 -10.33 2.96
C GLN A 25 2.32 -10.43 4.48
N LEU A 26 3.55 -10.26 4.96
CA LEU A 26 3.87 -10.32 6.40
C LEU A 26 3.09 -9.29 7.22
N LEU A 27 2.92 -8.09 6.67
CA LEU A 27 2.10 -7.06 7.29
C LEU A 27 0.65 -7.52 7.42
N MET A 28 0.06 -8.06 6.34
CA MET A 28 -1.32 -8.54 6.34
C MET A 28 -1.54 -9.71 7.31
N GLU A 29 -0.60 -10.65 7.37
CA GLU A 29 -0.60 -11.76 8.34
C GLU A 29 -0.58 -11.23 9.78
N ARG A 30 0.31 -10.27 10.05
CA ARG A 30 0.41 -9.70 11.40
C ARG A 30 -0.84 -8.93 11.78
N LEU A 31 -1.39 -8.11 10.88
CA LEU A 31 -2.61 -7.35 11.13
C LEU A 31 -3.83 -8.27 11.33
N SER A 32 -3.91 -9.36 10.56
CA SER A 32 -4.92 -10.40 10.74
C SER A 32 -4.84 -11.03 12.13
N SER A 33 -3.64 -11.39 12.59
CA SER A 33 -3.42 -11.92 13.95
C SER A 33 -3.78 -10.92 15.07
N LEU A 34 -3.84 -9.63 14.75
CA LEU A 34 -4.27 -8.56 15.65
C LEU A 34 -5.77 -8.25 15.51
N GLY A 35 -6.52 -8.99 14.69
CA GLY A 35 -7.96 -8.85 14.50
C GLY A 35 -8.39 -7.73 13.55
N TRP A 36 -7.50 -7.25 12.67
CA TRP A 36 -7.87 -6.26 11.65
C TRP A 36 -8.68 -6.87 10.51
N GLN A 37 -9.69 -6.14 10.04
CA GLN A 37 -10.37 -6.41 8.78
C GLN A 37 -9.61 -5.74 7.63
N GLN A 38 -9.39 -6.49 6.55
CA GLN A 38 -8.46 -6.07 5.52
C GLN A 38 -8.99 -6.37 4.12
N MET A 39 -8.51 -5.58 3.17
CA MET A 39 -8.70 -5.79 1.74
C MET A 39 -7.34 -5.73 1.05
N LEU A 40 -7.15 -6.56 0.02
CA LEU A 40 -5.99 -6.49 -0.86
C LEU A 40 -6.45 -6.27 -2.29
N ILE A 41 -6.06 -5.15 -2.89
CA ILE A 41 -6.14 -4.94 -4.33
C ILE A 41 -4.79 -5.37 -4.92
N ALA A 42 -4.80 -6.53 -5.58
CA ALA A 42 -3.62 -7.14 -6.16
C ALA A 42 -3.77 -7.35 -7.67
N ARG A 43 -2.64 -7.48 -8.36
CA ARG A 43 -2.68 -7.76 -9.79
C ARG A 43 -3.16 -9.19 -10.05
N LYS A 44 -4.05 -9.34 -11.03
CA LYS A 44 -4.54 -10.64 -11.51
C LYS A 44 -3.38 -11.53 -11.91
N ALA A 45 -3.43 -12.79 -11.50
CA ALA A 45 -2.35 -13.77 -11.66
C ALA A 45 -1.01 -13.36 -11.01
N GLY A 46 -1.02 -12.39 -10.09
CA GLY A 46 0.13 -12.03 -9.26
C GLY A 46 0.31 -13.03 -8.11
N ILE A 47 1.57 -13.36 -7.80
CA ILE A 47 1.90 -14.35 -6.76
C ILE A 47 1.42 -13.90 -5.37
N LEU A 48 1.43 -12.58 -5.09
CA LEU A 48 0.98 -12.02 -3.81
C LEU A 48 -0.48 -12.38 -3.50
N ALA A 49 -1.38 -12.26 -4.50
CA ALA A 49 -2.79 -12.60 -4.34
C ALA A 49 -2.95 -14.07 -3.95
N HIS A 50 -2.27 -14.97 -4.67
CA HIS A 50 -2.29 -16.40 -4.39
C HIS A 50 -1.80 -16.74 -2.98
N LYS A 51 -0.63 -16.21 -2.58
CA LYS A 51 -0.04 -16.49 -1.26
C LYS A 51 -0.82 -15.89 -0.09
N SER A 52 -1.65 -14.89 -0.33
CA SER A 52 -2.44 -14.23 0.71
C SER A 52 -3.80 -14.88 0.95
N ARG A 53 -4.20 -15.89 0.16
CA ARG A 53 -5.53 -16.54 0.26
C ARG A 53 -5.80 -17.24 1.59
N SER A 54 -4.74 -17.65 2.30
CA SER A 54 -4.84 -18.29 3.61
C SER A 54 -4.84 -17.31 4.79
N ILE A 55 -4.79 -16.01 4.52
CA ILE A 55 -4.82 -14.99 5.58
C ILE A 55 -6.27 -14.75 5.97
N ASP A 56 -6.60 -14.98 7.24
CA ASP A 56 -7.92 -14.72 7.79
C ASP A 56 -8.26 -13.22 7.75
N SER A 57 -9.55 -12.88 7.69
CA SER A 57 -10.03 -11.48 7.67
C SER A 57 -9.45 -10.63 6.52
N LEU A 58 -9.06 -11.26 5.40
CA LEU A 58 -8.54 -10.59 4.22
C LEU A 58 -9.43 -10.86 3.00
N LYS A 59 -10.03 -9.81 2.43
CA LYS A 59 -10.72 -9.88 1.14
C LYS A 59 -9.80 -9.52 -0.01
N ILE A 60 -9.66 -10.40 -0.99
CA ILE A 60 -8.74 -10.19 -2.13
C ILE A 60 -9.52 -9.79 -3.38
N TYR A 61 -9.09 -8.70 -4.02
CA TYR A 61 -9.56 -8.22 -5.31
C TYR A 61 -8.42 -8.29 -6.33
N GLU A 62 -8.54 -9.22 -7.28
CA GLU A 62 -7.60 -9.36 -8.38
C GLU A 62 -8.00 -8.46 -9.56
N THR A 63 -7.12 -7.57 -10.00
CA THR A 63 -7.40 -6.57 -11.05
C THR A 63 -6.28 -6.47 -12.09
N SER A 64 -6.57 -5.90 -13.26
CA SER A 64 -5.53 -5.51 -14.22
C SER A 64 -4.84 -4.20 -13.80
N LEU A 65 -3.89 -3.71 -14.59
CA LEU A 65 -3.32 -2.37 -14.36
C LEU A 65 -4.28 -1.23 -14.73
N ASN A 66 -5.44 -1.53 -15.34
CA ASN A 66 -6.41 -0.51 -15.69
C ASN A 66 -7.04 0.10 -14.42
N PRO A 67 -6.78 1.38 -14.11
CA PRO A 67 -7.30 2.06 -12.93
C PRO A 67 -8.83 2.00 -12.81
N LEU A 68 -9.52 2.03 -13.96
CA LEU A 68 -10.99 2.05 -14.03
C LEU A 68 -11.63 0.78 -13.48
N GLN A 69 -10.87 -0.32 -13.35
CA GLN A 69 -11.39 -1.58 -12.82
C GLN A 69 -11.44 -1.61 -11.29
N TYR A 70 -10.67 -0.78 -10.60
CA TYR A 70 -10.51 -0.89 -9.14
C TYR A 70 -10.60 0.42 -8.36
N PHE A 71 -10.65 1.59 -9.01
CA PHE A 71 -10.73 2.87 -8.30
C PHE A 71 -11.91 2.97 -7.32
N ARG A 72 -13.06 2.34 -7.65
CA ARG A 72 -14.25 2.32 -6.79
C ARG A 72 -14.11 1.42 -5.57
N LEU A 73 -13.13 0.51 -5.56
CA LEU A 73 -12.93 -0.39 -4.41
C LEU A 73 -12.41 0.38 -3.19
N PHE A 74 -11.75 1.51 -3.41
CA PHE A 74 -11.22 2.31 -2.32
C PHE A 74 -12.30 2.94 -1.43
N SER A 75 -13.53 3.17 -1.94
CA SER A 75 -14.64 3.67 -1.13
C SER A 75 -15.22 2.61 -0.19
N GLN A 76 -14.71 1.37 -0.24
CA GLN A 76 -15.06 0.29 0.69
C GLN A 76 -14.08 0.19 1.86
N ALA A 77 -13.09 1.07 1.92
CA ALA A 77 -12.04 1.08 2.92
C ALA A 77 -12.13 2.33 3.79
N ASP A 78 -11.81 2.17 5.06
CA ASP A 78 -11.68 3.29 6.00
C ASP A 78 -10.26 3.86 5.97
N ILE A 79 -9.27 3.05 5.60
CA ILE A 79 -7.87 3.43 5.47
C ILE A 79 -7.28 2.77 4.22
N ILE A 80 -6.48 3.50 3.45
CA ILE A 80 -5.81 2.97 2.25
C ILE A 80 -4.29 2.94 2.47
N HIS A 81 -3.64 1.83 2.14
CA HIS A 81 -2.20 1.67 2.22
C HIS A 81 -1.62 1.33 0.84
N LEU A 82 -0.98 2.32 0.22
CA LEU A 82 -0.32 2.14 -1.06
C LEU A 82 1.12 1.66 -0.84
N HIS A 83 1.44 0.48 -1.37
CA HIS A 83 2.80 -0.08 -1.30
C HIS A 83 3.68 0.34 -2.48
N GLU A 84 3.10 1.05 -3.46
CA GLU A 84 3.78 1.48 -4.67
C GLU A 84 2.98 2.51 -5.49
N SER A 85 3.61 3.09 -6.52
CA SER A 85 3.05 4.18 -7.32
C SER A 85 2.06 3.77 -8.41
N ARG A 86 1.96 2.48 -8.77
CA ARG A 86 1.05 2.00 -9.83
C ARG A 86 -0.43 2.29 -9.56
N ALA A 87 -0.79 2.44 -8.28
CA ALA A 87 -2.15 2.74 -7.85
C ALA A 87 -2.49 4.24 -7.85
N PHE A 88 -1.52 5.13 -8.07
CA PHE A 88 -1.72 6.58 -7.88
C PHE A 88 -2.79 7.15 -8.79
N LEU A 89 -2.83 6.70 -10.06
CA LEU A 89 -3.86 7.18 -10.99
C LEU A 89 -5.25 6.71 -10.57
N ALA A 90 -5.40 5.48 -10.07
CA ALA A 90 -6.67 5.00 -9.55
C ALA A 90 -7.10 5.77 -8.31
N LEU A 91 -6.17 6.04 -7.38
CA LEU A 91 -6.46 6.82 -6.18
C LEU A 91 -6.91 8.24 -6.58
N TRP A 92 -6.22 8.88 -7.52
CA TRP A 92 -6.62 10.18 -8.03
C TRP A 92 -8.00 10.15 -8.72
N LEU A 93 -8.27 9.15 -9.55
CA LEU A 93 -9.57 8.97 -10.24
C LEU A 93 -10.71 8.66 -9.28
N SER A 94 -10.42 8.04 -8.15
CA SER A 94 -11.44 7.69 -7.17
C SER A 94 -12.14 8.89 -6.57
N GLN A 95 -11.53 10.08 -6.67
CA GLN A 95 -12.00 11.30 -6.03
C GLN A 95 -12.35 11.08 -4.56
N ILE A 96 -11.72 10.09 -3.92
CA ILE A 96 -11.84 9.91 -2.49
C ILE A 96 -11.49 11.25 -1.87
N SER A 97 -12.48 11.76 -1.14
CA SER A 97 -12.38 13.03 -0.46
C SER A 97 -11.23 12.97 0.53
N ASN A 98 -10.91 14.11 1.14
CA ASN A 98 -9.92 14.15 2.22
C ASN A 98 -10.30 13.27 3.44
N ASP A 99 -11.44 12.56 3.41
CA ASP A 99 -12.01 11.84 4.55
C ASP A 99 -11.49 10.41 4.68
N THR A 100 -11.00 9.76 3.61
CA THR A 100 -10.37 8.44 3.74
C THR A 100 -8.85 8.62 3.84
N PRO A 101 -8.25 8.47 5.04
CA PRO A 101 -6.82 8.63 5.20
C PRO A 101 -6.06 7.57 4.41
N PHE A 102 -4.91 7.97 3.85
CA PHE A 102 -4.03 7.02 3.17
C PHE A 102 -2.57 7.14 3.57
N VAL A 103 -1.91 5.98 3.58
CA VAL A 103 -0.50 5.80 3.89
C VAL A 103 0.23 5.38 2.63
N LEU A 104 1.38 5.98 2.38
CA LEU A 104 2.29 5.59 1.31
C LEU A 104 3.51 4.91 1.91
N THR A 105 3.81 3.66 1.54
CA THR A 105 5.11 3.07 1.85
C THR A 105 6.03 3.08 0.64
N ARG A 106 7.24 3.59 0.83
CA ARG A 106 8.28 3.60 -0.19
C ARG A 106 9.50 2.78 0.22
N ARG A 107 9.80 1.75 -0.58
CA ARG A 107 10.91 0.81 -0.37
C ARG A 107 12.08 0.99 -1.35
N VAL A 108 11.89 1.82 -2.37
CA VAL A 108 12.85 1.95 -3.48
C VAL A 108 13.61 3.27 -3.35
N GLN A 109 14.94 3.19 -3.37
CA GLN A 109 15.82 4.35 -3.33
C GLN A 109 15.68 5.24 -4.58
N ARG A 110 15.43 4.64 -5.75
CA ARG A 110 15.21 5.39 -7.00
C ARG A 110 14.13 6.44 -6.80
N TYR A 111 14.48 7.70 -7.04
CA TYR A 111 13.59 8.85 -6.94
C TYR A 111 12.28 8.64 -7.72
N PRO A 112 11.13 9.10 -7.20
CA PRO A 112 9.89 9.06 -7.96
C PRO A 112 10.06 9.98 -9.17
N SER A 113 9.40 9.64 -10.27
CA SER A 113 9.36 10.57 -11.40
C SER A 113 8.74 11.88 -10.93
N PHE A 114 9.34 13.01 -11.30
CA PHE A 114 8.83 14.33 -10.96
C PHE A 114 7.65 14.69 -11.86
N GLY A 115 6.50 14.06 -11.62
CA GLY A 115 5.25 14.29 -12.33
C GLY A 115 4.19 14.91 -11.42
N TRP A 116 3.28 15.68 -12.02
CA TRP A 116 2.19 16.36 -11.30
C TRP A 116 1.35 15.39 -10.45
N LEU A 117 1.08 14.18 -10.97
CA LEU A 117 0.32 13.15 -10.27
C LEU A 117 1.03 12.66 -9.00
N ASN A 118 2.33 12.38 -9.09
CA ASN A 118 3.12 11.99 -7.92
C ASN A 118 3.09 13.11 -6.88
N ARG A 119 3.37 14.35 -7.29
CA ARG A 119 3.35 15.51 -6.38
C ARG A 119 2.00 15.63 -5.67
N ASN A 120 0.89 15.51 -6.40
CA ASN A 120 -0.45 15.60 -5.84
C ASN A 120 -0.76 14.51 -4.81
N ILE A 121 -0.40 13.26 -5.12
CA ILE A 121 -0.64 12.12 -4.23
C ILE A 121 0.25 12.20 -2.99
N TYR A 122 1.55 12.47 -3.15
CA TYR A 122 2.47 12.61 -2.00
C TYR A 122 2.03 13.74 -1.07
N SER A 123 1.65 14.91 -1.60
CA SER A 123 1.23 16.05 -0.76
C SER A 123 -0.06 15.81 0.03
N LYS A 124 -0.88 14.83 -0.38
CA LYS A 124 -2.15 14.51 0.27
C LYS A 124 -2.06 13.31 1.22
N ALA A 125 -0.93 12.61 1.24
CA ALA A 125 -0.76 11.44 2.09
C ALA A 125 -0.80 11.82 3.57
N ASN A 126 -1.60 11.11 4.36
CA ASN A 126 -1.67 11.32 5.81
C ASN A 126 -0.40 10.82 6.51
N ALA A 127 0.26 9.81 5.92
CA ALA A 127 1.58 9.37 6.37
C ALA A 127 2.41 8.84 5.19
N ILE A 128 3.71 9.16 5.22
CA ILE A 128 4.70 8.59 4.31
C ILE A 128 5.66 7.75 5.14
N VAL A 129 5.65 6.45 4.87
CA VAL A 129 6.52 5.46 5.51
C VAL A 129 7.66 5.11 4.57
N THR A 130 8.88 5.09 5.08
CA THR A 130 10.06 4.66 4.34
C THR A 130 10.81 3.58 5.08
N ILE A 131 11.53 2.73 4.35
CA ILE A 131 12.27 1.61 4.96
C ILE A 131 13.60 2.04 5.59
N SER A 132 14.07 3.25 5.29
CA SER A 132 15.34 3.80 5.79
C SER A 132 15.36 5.31 5.58
N ASP A 133 16.18 6.00 6.37
CA ASP A 133 16.40 7.44 6.23
C ASP A 133 16.91 7.85 4.86
N VAL A 134 17.73 7.02 4.22
CA VAL A 134 18.23 7.31 2.86
C VAL A 134 17.09 7.46 1.86
N VAL A 135 16.04 6.64 1.97
CA VAL A 135 14.85 6.75 1.12
C VAL A 135 14.00 7.95 1.52
N GLY A 136 13.84 8.19 2.82
CA GLY A 136 13.09 9.30 3.38
C GLY A 136 13.63 10.68 3.00
N GLN A 137 14.94 10.89 3.14
CA GLN A 137 15.61 12.13 2.73
C GLN A 137 15.38 12.44 1.25
N GLY A 138 15.29 11.41 0.40
CA GLY A 138 14.97 11.59 -1.01
C GLY A 138 13.52 12.04 -1.26
N ILE A 139 12.56 11.66 -0.41
CA ILE A 139 11.19 12.21 -0.43
C ILE A 139 11.20 13.66 0.05
N HIS A 140 11.81 13.90 1.21
CA HIS A 140 11.87 15.22 1.83
C HIS A 140 12.47 16.25 0.88
N LYS A 141 13.61 15.94 0.25
CA LYS A 141 14.27 16.83 -0.69
C LYS A 141 13.43 17.15 -1.95
N LEU A 142 12.60 16.21 -2.41
CA LEU A 142 11.83 16.38 -3.65
C LEU A 142 10.49 17.07 -3.46
N PHE A 143 9.83 16.83 -2.33
CA PHE A 143 8.45 17.28 -2.10
C PHE A 143 8.29 18.16 -0.87
N ASP A 144 9.34 18.36 -0.07
CA ASP A 144 9.30 19.05 1.22
C ASP A 144 8.27 18.44 2.19
N LEU A 145 8.30 17.11 2.30
CA LEU A 145 7.37 16.32 3.11
C LEU A 145 8.09 15.56 4.22
N ASN A 146 7.41 15.45 5.35
CA ASN A 146 7.85 14.60 6.47
C ASN A 146 7.63 13.13 6.15
N TYR A 147 8.44 12.28 6.78
CA TYR A 147 8.34 10.83 6.65
C TYR A 147 8.64 10.15 8.00
N THR A 148 8.15 8.93 8.13
CA THR A 148 8.49 8.04 9.25
C THR A 148 9.28 6.85 8.74
N VAL A 149 10.32 6.44 9.46
CA VAL A 149 11.06 5.23 9.14
C VAL A 149 10.42 4.05 9.87
N ILE A 150 9.95 3.07 9.10
CA ILE A 150 9.51 1.76 9.61
C ILE A 150 10.28 0.70 8.80
N PRO A 151 11.32 0.08 9.38
CA PRO A 151 12.10 -0.94 8.70
C PRO A 151 11.26 -2.15 8.31
N ASP A 152 11.64 -2.80 7.22
CA ASP A 152 11.03 -4.06 6.81
C ASP A 152 11.34 -5.17 7.84
N ALA A 153 10.42 -6.13 7.97
CA ALA A 153 10.62 -7.28 8.84
C ALA A 153 11.72 -8.19 8.30
N LYS A 154 12.56 -8.74 9.19
CA LYS A 154 13.51 -9.79 8.80
C LYS A 154 12.75 -11.07 8.47
N THR A 155 13.00 -11.62 7.29
CA THR A 155 12.60 -12.99 6.96
C THR A 155 13.83 -13.88 7.09
N SER A 156 13.77 -14.91 7.93
CA SER A 156 14.74 -16.00 7.86
C SER A 156 14.72 -16.56 6.43
N PHE A 157 15.87 -16.51 5.76
CA PHE A 157 16.06 -17.26 4.53
C PHE A 157 16.32 -18.71 4.96
N GLU A 158 15.31 -19.58 4.83
CA GLU A 158 15.59 -21.01 4.77
C GLU A 158 16.22 -21.26 3.40
N PHE A 159 17.50 -21.65 3.41
CA PHE A 159 18.24 -22.15 2.25
C PHE A 159 18.06 -23.65 2.14
#